data_AF-A0A4Y2D6F1-F1
#
_entry.id   AF-A0A4Y2D6F1-F1
#
_cell.length_a   1.000
_cell.length_b   1.000
_cell.length_c   1.000
_cell.angle_alpha   90.00
_cell.angle_beta   90.00
_cell.angle_gamma   90.00
#
_symmetry.space_group_name_H-M   'P 1'
#
loop_
_entity.id
_entity.type
_entity.pdbx_description
1 polymer ?
#
loop_
_entity_poly.entity_id
_entity_poly.type
_entity_poly.pdbx_seq_one_letter_code
_entity_poly.pdbx_strand_id
1 'polypeptide(L)'
;MLLIYGECGHKAKSAARLYRERFPESPHSTRRIILKVVKRLRETGCVTSRPRVRRPRNVGRKVQPEDVLAYALAHPQSTTKMISESCSLSKSRVWTILNESGAHPCRSTPVQGLLLRDVTHGATF
;
A
#
# COMPACT_ATOMS: atom_id res chain seq x y z
N MET A 1 21.88 -18.43 -12.78
CA MET A 1 23.05 -17.98 -11.98
C MET A 1 23.46 -18.96 -10.88
N LEU A 2 22.56 -19.36 -9.96
CA LEU A 2 22.92 -20.22 -8.81
C LEU A 2 23.36 -21.64 -9.22
N LEU A 3 22.68 -22.24 -10.21
CA LEU A 3 23.05 -23.56 -10.75
C LEU A 3 24.49 -23.56 -11.29
N ILE A 4 24.80 -22.60 -12.16
CA ILE A 4 26.15 -22.35 -12.70
C ILE A 4 27.20 -22.13 -11.60
N TYR A 5 26.83 -21.47 -10.49
CA TYR A 5 27.71 -21.31 -9.34
C TYR A 5 28.03 -22.64 -8.65
N GLY A 6 27.06 -23.56 -8.57
CA GLY A 6 27.27 -24.94 -8.10
C GLY A 6 28.17 -25.74 -9.04
N GLU A 7 27.89 -25.71 -10.35
CA GLU A 7 28.70 -26.40 -11.38
C GLU A 7 30.18 -25.98 -11.34
N CYS A 8 30.44 -24.70 -11.02
CA CYS A 8 31.79 -24.17 -10.90
C CYS A 8 32.46 -24.46 -9.55
N GLY A 9 31.94 -25.39 -8.75
CA GLY A 9 32.49 -25.73 -7.42
C GLY A 9 32.50 -24.54 -6.47
N HIS A 10 31.44 -23.72 -6.51
CA HIS A 10 31.32 -22.50 -5.69
C HIS A 10 32.38 -21.42 -5.98
N LYS A 11 33.03 -21.46 -7.15
CA LYS A 11 33.97 -20.43 -7.62
C LYS A 11 33.25 -19.35 -8.40
N ALA A 12 33.01 -18.20 -7.75
CA ALA A 12 32.22 -17.10 -8.33
C ALA A 12 32.85 -16.45 -9.59
N LYS A 13 34.18 -16.48 -9.74
CA LYS A 13 34.85 -15.97 -10.96
C LYS A 13 34.57 -16.86 -12.16
N SER A 14 34.78 -18.17 -12.01
CA SER A 14 34.50 -19.17 -13.05
C SER A 14 33.01 -19.17 -13.41
N ALA A 15 32.13 -19.09 -12.42
CA ALA A 15 30.70 -18.98 -12.63
C ALA A 15 30.30 -17.72 -13.40
N ALA A 16 30.94 -16.57 -13.15
CA ALA A 16 30.67 -15.35 -13.92
C ALA A 16 31.09 -15.49 -15.39
N ARG A 17 32.25 -16.11 -15.64
CA ARG A 17 32.75 -16.38 -17.00
C ARG A 17 31.83 -17.35 -17.75
N LEU A 18 31.48 -18.46 -17.11
CA LEU A 18 30.63 -19.48 -17.70
C LEU A 18 29.18 -18.99 -17.89
N TYR A 19 28.70 -18.10 -17.01
CA TYR A 19 27.40 -17.44 -17.19
C TYR A 19 27.39 -16.53 -18.41
N ARG A 20 28.47 -15.77 -18.64
CA ARG A 20 28.69 -14.94 -19.84
C ARG A 20 28.68 -15.77 -21.12
N GLU A 21 29.38 -16.91 -21.10
CA GLU A 21 29.48 -17.81 -22.25
C GLU A 21 28.12 -18.43 -22.61
N ARG A 22 27.33 -18.84 -21.60
CA ARG A 22 26.01 -19.45 -21.82
C ARG A 22 24.90 -18.44 -22.16
N PHE A 23 25.04 -17.20 -21.70
CA PHE A 23 24.01 -16.17 -21.84
C PHE A 23 24.62 -14.83 -22.32
N PRO A 24 25.00 -14.73 -23.60
CA PRO A 24 25.65 -13.53 -24.14
C PRO A 24 24.75 -12.29 -24.09
N GLU A 25 23.45 -12.44 -24.34
CA GLU A 25 22.46 -11.35 -24.35
C GLU A 25 22.01 -10.89 -22.96
N SER A 26 22.36 -11.64 -21.90
CA SER A 26 21.92 -11.32 -20.55
C SER A 26 22.80 -10.25 -19.91
N PRO A 27 22.23 -9.40 -19.02
CA PRO A 27 23.01 -8.48 -18.21
C PRO A 27 24.14 -9.21 -17.48
N HIS A 28 25.35 -8.72 -17.70
CA HIS A 28 26.56 -9.40 -17.32
C HIS A 28 26.71 -9.53 -15.81
N SER A 29 26.44 -10.74 -15.30
CA SER A 29 26.56 -10.98 -13.88
C SER A 29 28.03 -11.01 -13.45
N THR A 30 28.44 -10.02 -12.67
CA THR A 30 29.80 -9.99 -12.09
C THR A 30 29.91 -10.97 -10.93
N ARG A 31 31.15 -11.36 -10.59
CA ARG A 31 31.48 -12.12 -9.36
C ARG A 31 30.76 -11.55 -8.13
N ARG A 32 30.70 -10.21 -8.02
CA ARG A 32 30.09 -9.50 -6.90
C ARG A 32 28.59 -9.76 -6.79
N ILE A 33 27.88 -9.84 -7.92
CA ILE A 33 26.44 -10.13 -7.96
C ILE A 33 26.19 -11.59 -7.52
N ILE A 34 26.96 -12.54 -8.06
CA ILE A 34 26.87 -13.96 -7.67
C ILE A 34 27.01 -14.11 -6.16
N LEU A 35 28.06 -13.51 -5.58
CA LEU A 35 28.30 -13.58 -4.14
C LEU A 35 27.18 -12.92 -3.31
N LYS A 36 26.65 -11.77 -3.76
CA LYS A 36 25.50 -11.13 -3.09
C LYS A 36 24.24 -11.99 -3.13
N VAL A 37 24.00 -12.71 -4.22
CA VAL A 37 22.85 -13.62 -4.35
C VAL A 37 23.04 -14.82 -3.43
N VAL A 38 24.20 -15.46 -3.45
CA VAL A 38 24.53 -16.61 -2.58
C VAL A 38 24.45 -16.23 -1.11
N LYS A 39 25.00 -15.06 -0.73
CA LYS A 39 24.93 -14.54 0.63
C LYS A 39 23.48 -14.36 1.10
N ARG A 40 22.65 -13.68 0.30
CA ARG A 40 21.23 -13.47 0.63
C ARG A 40 20.45 -14.77 0.73
N LEU A 41 20.71 -15.71 -0.17
CA LEU A 41 20.09 -17.02 -0.12
C LEU A 41 20.44 -17.75 1.18
N ARG A 42 21.70 -17.70 1.63
CA ARG A 42 22.12 -18.30 2.91
C ARG A 42 21.52 -17.60 4.12
N GLU A 43 21.43 -16.28 4.10
CA GLU A 43 20.97 -15.49 5.25
C GLU A 43 19.45 -15.45 5.40
N THR A 44 18.71 -15.42 4.28
CA THR A 44 17.26 -15.15 4.28
C THR A 44 16.45 -16.22 3.53
N GLY A 45 17.10 -17.20 2.90
CA GLY A 45 16.41 -18.22 2.08
C GLY A 45 15.83 -17.69 0.78
N CYS A 46 16.07 -16.42 0.44
CA CYS A 46 15.43 -15.75 -0.69
C CYS A 46 16.45 -15.08 -1.62
N VAL A 47 16.20 -15.17 -2.93
CA VAL A 47 17.05 -14.59 -3.99
C VAL A 47 16.61 -13.18 -4.37
N THR A 48 15.35 -12.83 -4.10
CA THR A 48 14.81 -11.50 -4.42
C THR A 48 15.43 -10.43 -3.52
N SER A 49 15.41 -9.17 -3.98
CA SER A 49 15.81 -8.06 -3.11
C SER A 49 14.78 -7.90 -2.00
N ARG A 50 15.26 -7.59 -0.79
CA ARG A 50 14.36 -7.14 0.28
C ARG A 50 13.52 -5.97 -0.24
N PRO A 51 12.20 -5.94 0.03
CA PRO A 51 11.39 -4.79 -0.30
C PRO A 51 12.08 -3.54 0.23
N ARG A 52 12.18 -2.49 -0.61
CA ARG A 52 12.68 -1.20 -0.12
C ARG A 52 11.64 -0.65 0.83
N VAL A 53 11.80 -0.92 2.13
CA VAL A 53 10.98 -0.30 3.17
C VAL A 53 11.30 1.20 3.09
N ARG A 54 10.37 1.97 2.51
CA ARG A 54 10.49 3.43 2.51
C ARG A 54 10.48 3.87 3.97
N ARG A 55 11.34 4.83 4.32
CA ARG A 55 11.34 5.45 5.64
C ARG A 55 9.91 5.92 5.93
N PRO A 56 9.30 5.53 7.07
CA PRO A 56 8.02 6.07 7.48
C PRO A 56 8.13 7.59 7.44
N ARG A 57 7.23 8.25 6.71
CA ARG A 57 7.18 9.70 6.73
C ARG A 57 6.76 10.05 8.16
N ASN A 58 7.64 10.70 8.94
CA ASN A 58 7.28 11.17 10.27
C ASN A 58 6.10 12.13 10.10
N VAL A 59 4.90 11.64 10.38
CA VAL A 59 3.67 12.41 10.20
C VAL A 59 3.56 13.29 11.43
N GLY A 60 3.91 14.56 11.28
CA GLY A 60 3.88 15.55 12.35
C GLY A 60 2.46 15.89 12.78
N ARG A 61 1.79 14.98 13.50
CA ARG A 61 0.76 15.20 14.52
C ARG A 61 0.35 13.82 15.05
N LYS A 62 0.35 13.63 16.38
CA LYS A 62 -0.25 12.46 17.06
C LYS A 62 -1.79 12.51 16.99
N VAL A 63 -2.37 12.72 15.82
CA VAL A 63 -3.78 12.35 15.63
C VAL A 63 -3.73 10.87 15.30
N GLN A 64 -4.20 10.07 16.24
CA GLN A 64 -4.26 8.64 16.08
C GLN A 64 -5.20 8.38 14.90
N PRO A 65 -4.82 7.55 13.91
CA PRO A 65 -5.71 7.25 12.78
C PRO A 65 -7.09 6.78 13.26
N GLU A 66 -7.14 6.18 14.44
CA GLU A 66 -8.34 5.80 15.18
C GLU A 66 -9.31 6.97 15.43
N ASP A 67 -8.83 8.18 15.71
CA ASP A 67 -9.66 9.37 15.96
C ASP A 67 -10.39 9.83 14.68
N VAL A 68 -9.70 9.74 13.54
CA VAL A 68 -10.25 10.10 12.22
C VAL A 68 -11.33 9.10 11.82
N LEU A 69 -11.09 7.81 12.08
CA LEU A 69 -12.05 6.75 11.86
C LEU A 69 -13.27 6.87 12.76
N ALA A 70 -13.08 7.12 14.07
CA ALA A 70 -14.17 7.30 15.01
C ALA A 70 -15.08 8.47 14.61
N TYR A 71 -14.49 9.59 14.17
CA TYR A 71 -15.26 10.74 13.69
C TYR A 71 -16.03 10.45 12.40
N ALA A 72 -15.41 9.75 11.44
CA ALA A 72 -16.04 9.37 10.18
C ALA A 72 -17.21 8.39 10.40
N LEU A 73 -17.08 7.46 11.36
CA LEU A 73 -18.14 6.52 11.74
C LEU A 73 -19.30 7.20 12.47
N ALA A 74 -19.01 8.15 13.36
CA ALA A 74 -20.03 8.94 14.05
C ALA A 74 -20.81 9.86 13.09
N HIS A 75 -20.19 10.27 11.97
CA HIS A 75 -20.77 11.18 10.98
C HIS A 75 -20.64 10.61 9.56
N PRO A 76 -21.46 9.62 9.16
CA PRO A 76 -21.33 8.94 7.86
C PRO A 76 -21.55 9.86 6.63
N GLN A 77 -22.20 11.01 6.83
CA GLN A 77 -22.38 12.05 5.81
C GLN A 77 -21.22 13.04 5.74
N SER A 78 -20.21 12.90 6.61
CA SER A 78 -19.12 13.84 6.67
C SER A 78 -18.18 13.68 5.48
N THR A 79 -17.94 14.79 4.77
CA THR A 79 -16.99 14.79 3.66
C THR A 79 -15.57 14.77 4.20
N THR A 80 -14.61 14.31 3.39
CA THR A 80 -13.17 14.38 3.73
C THR A 80 -12.73 15.79 4.14
N LYS A 81 -13.39 16.84 3.63
CA LYS A 81 -13.15 18.24 4.03
C LYS A 81 -13.58 18.49 5.48
N MET A 82 -14.81 18.11 5.86
CA MET A 82 -15.29 18.31 7.24
C MET A 82 -14.47 17.51 8.25
N ILE A 83 -14.09 16.28 7.88
CA ILE A 83 -13.18 15.46 8.71
C ILE A 83 -11.81 16.13 8.85
N SER A 84 -11.26 16.69 7.76
CA SER A 84 -9.97 17.38 7.79
C SER A 84 -9.95 18.62 8.69
N GLU A 85 -11.06 19.37 8.71
CA GLU A 85 -11.26 20.55 9.56
C GLU A 85 -11.39 20.13 11.03
N SER A 86 -12.20 19.10 11.31
CA SER A 86 -12.41 18.58 12.67
C SER A 86 -11.15 17.99 13.31
N CYS A 87 -10.34 17.24 12.54
CA CYS A 87 -9.13 16.57 13.05
C CYS A 87 -7.86 17.44 12.90
N SER A 88 -7.98 18.65 12.32
CA SER A 88 -6.85 19.51 11.92
C SER A 88 -5.78 18.75 11.11
N LEU A 89 -6.22 17.98 10.12
CA LEU A 89 -5.35 17.21 9.22
C LEU A 89 -5.45 17.75 7.79
N SER A 90 -4.45 17.47 6.97
CA SER A 90 -4.60 17.73 5.53
C SER A 90 -5.60 16.76 4.92
N LYS A 91 -6.36 17.22 3.92
CA LYS A 91 -7.32 16.38 3.17
C LYS A 91 -6.66 15.11 2.63
N SER A 92 -5.43 15.21 2.11
CA SER A 92 -4.67 14.05 1.63
C SER A 92 -4.39 13.04 2.73
N ARG A 93 -4.11 13.51 3.96
CA ARG A 93 -3.85 12.61 5.09
C ARG A 93 -5.11 11.88 5.53
N VAL A 94 -6.24 12.58 5.61
CA VAL A 94 -7.55 11.97 5.90
C VAL A 94 -7.90 10.94 4.82
N TRP A 95 -7.71 11.27 3.54
CA TRP A 95 -7.96 10.35 2.44
C TRP A 95 -7.07 9.09 2.51
N THR A 96 -5.78 9.22 2.81
CA THR A 96 -4.89 8.07 3.00
C THR A 96 -5.34 7.17 4.14
N ILE A 97 -5.70 7.73 5.31
CA ILE A 97 -6.16 6.96 6.48
C ILE A 97 -7.46 6.20 6.17
N LEU A 98 -8.41 6.89 5.55
CA LEU A 98 -9.69 6.30 5.12
C LEU A 98 -9.49 5.19 4.09
N ASN A 99 -8.61 5.39 3.11
CA ASN A 99 -8.31 4.40 2.08
C ASN A 99 -7.53 3.19 2.62
N GLU A 100 -6.57 3.39 3.53
CA GLU A 100 -5.85 2.31 4.22
C GLU A 100 -6.78 1.47 5.11
N SER A 101 -7.83 2.09 5.66
CA SER A 101 -8.82 1.43 6.53
C SER A 101 -10.08 0.93 5.80
N GLY A 102 -10.20 1.15 4.48
CA GLY A 102 -11.37 0.76 3.70
C GLY A 102 -12.65 1.56 4.01
N ALA A 103 -12.53 2.67 4.73
CA ALA A 103 -13.65 3.55 5.06
C ALA A 103 -13.86 4.57 3.93
N HIS A 104 -15.02 4.55 3.28
CA HIS A 104 -15.39 5.53 2.25
C HIS A 104 -16.53 6.43 2.76
N PRO A 105 -16.24 7.68 3.18
CA PRO A 105 -17.29 8.62 3.54
C PRO A 105 -18.07 9.11 2.31
N CYS A 106 -19.39 9.27 2.48
CA CYS A 106 -20.44 9.62 1.50
C CYS A 106 -20.85 8.51 0.51
N ARG A 107 -22.13 8.31 0.15
CA ARG A 107 -23.20 9.29 -0.15
C ARG A 107 -24.57 8.65 0.05
N SER A 108 -25.46 9.24 0.84
CA SER A 108 -26.90 8.93 0.71
C SER A 108 -27.56 9.92 -0.23
N THR A 109 -27.96 9.46 -1.41
CA THR A 109 -28.98 10.12 -2.24
C THR A 109 -30.35 9.55 -1.86
N PRO A 110 -31.20 10.27 -1.12
CA PRO A 110 -32.62 9.90 -1.03
C PRO A 110 -33.27 10.25 -2.37
N VAL A 111 -33.57 9.23 -3.18
CA VAL A 111 -34.17 9.43 -4.52
C VAL A 111 -35.70 9.62 -4.45
N GLN A 112 -36.34 9.38 -3.30
CA GLN A 112 -37.78 9.56 -3.12
C GLN A 112 -38.07 10.48 -1.94
N GLY A 113 -38.37 11.73 -2.26
CA GLY A 113 -39.00 12.66 -1.31
C GLY A 113 -40.46 12.28 -1.13
N LEU A 114 -40.76 11.44 -0.13
CA LEU A 114 -42.12 11.33 0.40
C LEU A 114 -42.31 12.55 1.31
N LEU A 115 -42.98 13.57 0.79
CA LEU A 115 -43.27 14.79 1.54
C LEU A 115 -44.38 14.48 2.56
N LEU A 116 -44.26 15.00 3.77
CA LEU A 116 -45.31 14.95 4.82
C LEU A 116 -46.66 15.58 4.38
N ARG A 117 -46.71 16.21 3.20
CA ARG A 117 -47.90 16.83 2.63
C ARG A 117 -48.85 15.84 1.94
N ASP A 118 -48.41 14.61 1.70
CA ASP A 118 -49.23 13.59 1.03
C ASP A 118 -50.20 12.84 1.98
N VAL A 119 -50.20 13.18 3.28
CA VAL A 119 -51.05 12.53 4.31
C VAL A 119 -52.35 13.30 4.59
N THR A 120 -52.54 14.52 4.06
CA THR A 120 -53.72 15.34 4.39
C THR A 120 -54.64 15.60 3.20
N HIS A 121 -55.13 14.55 2.55
CA HIS A 121 -56.36 14.65 1.74
C HIS A 121 -57.12 13.32 1.80
N GLY A 122 -58.01 13.19 2.79
CA GLY A 122 -58.97 12.09 2.80
C GLY A 122 -59.57 11.82 4.17
N ALA A 123 -60.53 12.64 4.60
CA ALA A 123 -61.76 12.23 5.31
C ALA A 123 -62.43 13.45 5.97
N THR A 124 -63.23 14.18 5.20
CA THR A 124 -64.37 14.96 5.71
C THR A 124 -65.59 14.04 5.76
N PHE A 125 -66.26 13.95 6.91
CA PHE A 125 -67.70 13.70 7.00
C PHE A 125 -68.40 15.05 7.17
#